data_AF-A0A9N9P231-F1
#
_entry.id   AF-A0A9N9P231-F1
#
_cell.length_a   1.000
_cell.length_b   1.000
_cell.length_c   1.000
_cell.angle_alpha   90.00
_cell.angle_beta   90.00
_cell.angle_gamma   90.00
#
_symmetry.space_group_name_H-M   'P 1'
#
loop_
_entity.id
_entity.type
_entity.pdbx_description
1 polymer ?
#
loop_
_entity_poly.entity_id
_entity_poly.type
_entity_poly.pdbx_seq_one_letter_code
_entity_poly.pdbx_strand_id
1 'polypeptide(L)'
;SDGSNPDVWCQFGLLLFAQGQLSDAITSFHKALAIDDQHVPTLVHLARTYLETDNLEMAEGLLEEVTKGIGWDCAEAWLLLGKIYKDTNRAKRSKECLWYALSLEETNPVRSFDILP
;
A
#
# COMPACT_ATOMS: atom_id res chain seq x y z
N SER A 1 17.96 9.07 18.44
CA SER A 1 18.42 7.72 18.04
C SER A 1 17.41 7.23 17.03
N ASP A 2 17.62 7.63 15.78
CA ASP A 2 16.51 7.79 14.82
C ASP A 2 16.41 6.61 13.83
N GLY A 3 17.14 5.52 14.12
CA GLY A 3 17.18 4.31 13.28
C GLY A 3 16.03 3.32 13.50
N SER A 4 15.02 3.68 14.30
CA SER A 4 13.93 2.78 14.70
C SER A 4 12.55 3.26 14.24
N ASN A 5 12.46 4.25 13.33
CA ASN A 5 11.19 4.66 12.73
C ASN A 5 11.08 4.09 11.30
N PRO A 6 10.09 3.20 11.01
CA PRO A 6 9.86 2.67 9.66
C PRO A 6 9.58 3.78 8.63
N ASP A 7 9.03 4.93 9.04
CA ASP A 7 8.76 6.06 8.17
C ASP A 7 10.01 6.56 7.45
N VAL A 8 11.17 6.57 8.11
CA VAL A 8 12.41 7.09 7.52
C VAL A 8 12.81 6.26 6.30
N TRP A 9 12.77 4.93 6.44
CA TRP A 9 13.07 4.00 5.35
C TRP A 9 11.96 4.00 4.30
N CYS A 10 10.70 4.18 4.70
CA CYS A 10 9.57 4.32 3.78
C CYS A 10 9.72 5.57 2.89
N GLN A 11 9.98 6.74 3.48
CA GLN A 11 10.18 7.99 2.76
C GLN A 11 11.41 7.93 1.84
N PHE A 12 12.49 7.28 2.30
CA PHE A 12 13.65 7.06 1.44
C PHE A 12 13.32 6.14 0.26
N GLY A 13 12.55 5.06 0.48
CA GLY A 13 12.06 4.18 -0.59
C GLY A 13 11.19 4.93 -1.61
N LEU A 14 10.31 5.83 -1.16
CA LEU A 14 9.52 6.69 -2.03
C LEU A 14 10.37 7.64 -2.88
N LEU A 15 11.44 8.20 -2.30
CA LEU A 15 12.37 9.05 -3.04
C LEU A 15 13.05 8.27 -4.17
N LEU A 16 13.51 7.05 -3.89
CA LEU A 16 14.13 6.16 -4.87
C LEU A 16 13.13 5.73 -5.95
N PHE A 17 11.89 5.42 -5.56
CA PHE A 17 10.80 5.11 -6.47
C PHE A 17 10.55 6.27 -7.45
N ALA A 18 10.48 7.51 -6.95
CA ALA A 18 10.28 8.70 -7.78
C ALA A 18 11.45 8.96 -8.75
N GLN A 19 12.65 8.46 -8.43
CA GLN A 19 13.83 8.51 -9.30
C GLN A 19 13.90 7.34 -10.30
N GLY A 20 12.93 6.42 -10.28
CA GLY A 20 12.93 5.21 -11.10
C GLY A 20 13.90 4.13 -10.62
N GLN A 21 14.50 4.30 -9.43
CA GLN A 21 15.41 3.32 -8.82
C GLN A 21 14.61 2.24 -8.08
N LEU A 22 13.80 1.48 -8.83
CA LEU A 22 12.78 0.58 -8.26
C LEU A 22 13.38 -0.54 -7.39
N SER A 23 14.54 -1.09 -7.75
CA SER A 23 15.22 -2.12 -6.95
C SER A 23 15.71 -1.59 -5.59
N ASP A 24 16.23 -0.36 -5.57
CA ASP A 24 16.70 0.29 -4.33
C ASP A 24 15.51 0.72 -3.46
N ALA A 25 14.39 1.12 -4.10
CA ALA A 25 13.13 1.40 -3.42
C ALA A 25 12.62 0.16 -2.68
N ILE A 26 12.54 -1.00 -3.35
CA ILE A 26 12.16 -2.29 -2.73
C ILE A 26 13.06 -2.61 -1.54
N THR A 27 14.38 -2.45 -1.70
CA THR A 27 15.34 -2.68 -0.61
C THR A 27 15.07 -1.77 0.59
N SER A 28 14.73 -0.51 0.34
CA SER A 28 14.43 0.46 1.41
C SER A 28 13.10 0.16 2.09
N PHE A 29 12.07 -0.24 1.35
CA PHE A 29 10.81 -0.69 1.92
C PHE A 29 10.98 -1.93 2.79
N HIS A 30 11.78 -2.91 2.39
CA HIS A 30 12.10 -4.06 3.25
C HIS A 30 12.81 -3.67 4.54
N LYS A 31 13.65 -2.63 4.53
CA LYS A 31 14.26 -2.12 5.77
C LYS A 31 13.22 -1.47 6.69
N ALA A 32 12.23 -0.75 6.14
CA ALA A 32 11.10 -0.26 6.93
C ALA A 32 10.30 -1.43 7.54
N LEU A 33 10.00 -2.47 6.75
CA LEU A 33 9.26 -3.64 7.23
C LEU A 33 10.03 -4.52 8.20
N ALA A 34 11.37 -4.45 8.21
CA ALA A 34 12.19 -5.10 9.23
C ALA A 34 12.09 -4.40 10.61
N ILE A 35 11.64 -3.15 10.64
CA ILE A 35 11.38 -2.39 11.88
C ILE A 35 9.93 -2.58 12.32
N ASP A 36 8.98 -2.47 11.38
CA ASP A 36 7.56 -2.69 11.59
C ASP A 36 6.96 -3.45 10.40
N ASP A 37 6.68 -4.74 10.60
CA ASP A 37 6.18 -5.65 9.57
C ASP A 37 4.72 -5.36 9.17
N GLN A 38 4.02 -4.53 9.93
CA GLN A 38 2.62 -4.15 9.73
C GLN A 38 2.46 -2.68 9.31
N HIS A 39 3.55 -2.02 8.90
CA HIS A 39 3.51 -0.63 8.46
C HIS A 39 2.76 -0.47 7.13
N VAL A 40 1.44 -0.22 7.21
CA VAL A 40 0.50 -0.14 6.06
C VAL A 40 1.06 0.72 4.91
N PRO A 41 1.55 1.96 5.13
CA PRO A 41 2.03 2.80 4.03
C PRO A 41 3.18 2.13 3.25
N THR A 42 4.12 1.50 3.95
CA THR A 42 5.24 0.80 3.32
C THR A 42 4.75 -0.41 2.52
N LEU A 43 3.82 -1.21 3.05
CA LEU A 43 3.28 -2.38 2.36
C LEU A 43 2.60 -1.97 1.05
N VAL A 44 1.82 -0.88 1.07
CA VAL A 44 1.15 -0.33 -0.13
C VAL A 44 2.17 0.20 -1.14
N HIS A 45 3.20 0.92 -0.71
CA HIS A 45 4.26 1.40 -1.61
C HIS A 45 5.12 0.27 -2.18
N LEU A 46 5.39 -0.77 -1.40
CA LEU A 46 6.07 -1.97 -1.89
C LEU A 46 5.22 -2.69 -2.94
N ALA A 47 3.92 -2.88 -2.70
CA ALA A 47 3.00 -3.46 -3.67
C ALA A 47 2.95 -2.65 -4.98
N ARG A 48 2.87 -1.31 -4.87
CA ARG A 48 2.94 -0.43 -6.05
C ARG A 48 4.25 -0.61 -6.81
N THR A 49 5.38 -0.74 -6.10
CA THR A 49 6.68 -0.94 -6.74
C THR A 49 6.77 -2.30 -7.43
N TYR A 50 6.13 -3.34 -6.87
CA TYR A 50 5.98 -4.62 -7.55
C TYR A 50 5.16 -4.50 -8.84
N LEU A 51 4.10 -3.69 -8.87
CA LEU A 51 3.36 -3.43 -10.12
C LEU A 51 4.21 -2.75 -11.19
N GLU A 52 5.01 -1.75 -10.82
CA GLU A 52 5.92 -1.06 -11.77
C GLU A 52 7.06 -1.95 -12.28
N THR A 53 7.37 -3.04 -11.56
CA THR A 53 8.40 -4.01 -11.93
C THR A 53 7.83 -5.31 -12.52
N ASP A 54 6.54 -5.32 -12.89
CA ASP A 54 5.82 -6.45 -13.48
C ASP A 54 5.76 -7.71 -12.59
N ASN A 55 5.91 -7.54 -11.27
CA ASN A 55 5.79 -8.60 -10.27
C ASN A 55 4.36 -8.67 -9.73
N LEU A 56 3.41 -8.97 -10.62
CA LEU A 56 1.97 -8.88 -10.33
C LEU A 56 1.53 -9.82 -9.19
N GLU A 57 2.04 -11.06 -9.13
CA GLU A 57 1.67 -12.02 -8.08
C GLU A 57 2.07 -11.54 -6.69
N MET A 58 3.26 -10.93 -6.57
CA MET A 58 3.76 -10.38 -5.31
C MET A 58 2.91 -9.18 -4.87
N ALA A 59 2.58 -8.28 -5.81
CA ALA A 59 1.72 -7.14 -5.53
C ALA A 59 0.32 -7.59 -5.08
N GLU A 60 -0.27 -8.56 -5.78
CA GLU A 60 -1.61 -9.08 -5.45
C GLU A 60 -1.64 -9.73 -4.07
N GLY A 61 -0.70 -10.64 -3.78
CA GLY A 61 -0.63 -11.33 -2.49
C GLY A 61 -0.51 -10.33 -1.33
N LEU A 62 0.40 -9.37 -1.47
CA LEU A 62 0.62 -8.34 -0.45
C LEU A 62 -0.63 -7.48 -0.23
N LEU A 63 -1.29 -7.04 -1.30
CA LEU A 63 -2.50 -6.24 -1.20
C LEU A 63 -3.68 -7.03 -0.63
N GLU A 64 -3.81 -8.31 -0.97
CA GLU A 64 -4.82 -9.18 -0.36
C GLU A 64 -4.61 -9.35 1.15
N GLU A 65 -3.37 -9.49 1.60
CA GLU A 65 -3.05 -9.55 3.04
C GLU A 65 -3.35 -8.23 3.75
N VAL A 66 -2.91 -7.10 3.17
CA VAL A 66 -3.15 -5.76 3.73
C VAL A 66 -4.64 -5.47 3.86
N THR A 67 -5.41 -5.69 2.79
CA THR A 67 -6.84 -5.36 2.73
C THR A 67 -7.72 -6.27 3.58
N LYS A 68 -7.29 -7.52 3.84
CA LYS A 68 -7.99 -8.44 4.77
C LYS A 68 -7.53 -8.29 6.22
N GLY A 69 -6.45 -7.54 6.46
CA GLY A 69 -5.79 -7.41 7.75
C GLY A 69 -5.72 -5.96 8.22
N ILE A 70 -4.50 -5.50 8.50
CA ILE A 70 -4.22 -4.21 9.16
C ILE A 70 -4.52 -2.97 8.34
N GLY A 71 -4.64 -3.09 7.02
CA GLY A 71 -4.96 -1.99 6.11
C GLY A 71 -6.34 -2.14 5.50
N TRP A 72 -7.29 -2.74 6.23
CA TRP A 72 -8.66 -2.94 5.77
C TRP A 72 -9.36 -1.62 5.40
N ASP A 73 -8.98 -0.51 6.04
CA ASP A 73 -9.50 0.85 5.81
C ASP A 73 -8.60 1.68 4.87
N CYS A 74 -7.57 1.08 4.26
CA CYS A 74 -6.70 1.77 3.32
C CYS A 74 -7.30 1.80 1.91
N ALA A 75 -7.91 2.93 1.53
CA ALA A 75 -8.52 3.10 0.21
C ALA A 75 -7.54 2.87 -0.96
N GLU A 76 -6.28 3.29 -0.81
CA GLU A 76 -5.25 3.08 -1.83
C GLU A 76 -4.94 1.60 -2.06
N ALA A 77 -4.88 0.79 -1.00
CA ALA A 77 -4.65 -0.65 -1.11
C ALA A 77 -5.78 -1.33 -1.93
N TRP A 78 -7.03 -0.99 -1.62
CA TRP A 78 -8.19 -1.49 -2.36
C TRP A 78 -8.20 -1.02 -3.83
N LEU A 79 -7.79 0.22 -4.09
CA LEU A 79 -7.70 0.76 -5.44
C LEU A 79 -6.64 0.02 -6.27
N LEU A 80 -5.46 -0.24 -5.71
CA LEU A 80 -4.40 -1.00 -6.40
C LEU A 80 -4.84 -2.45 -6.65
N LEU A 81 -5.46 -3.11 -5.67
CA LEU A 81 -5.97 -4.47 -5.84
C LEU A 81 -7.07 -4.53 -6.92
N GLY A 82 -7.95 -3.52 -6.95
CA GLY A 82 -8.98 -3.37 -7.98
C GLY A 82 -8.40 -3.21 -9.39
N LYS A 83 -7.28 -2.50 -9.54
CA LYS A 83 -6.54 -2.40 -10.82
C LYS A 83 -5.96 -3.75 -11.24
N ILE A 84 -5.32 -4.47 -10.33
CA ILE A 84 -4.80 -5.83 -10.59
C ILE A 84 -5.92 -6.75 -11.09
N TYR A 85 -7.07 -6.76 -10.41
CA TYR A 85 -8.20 -7.58 -10.82
C TYR A 85 -8.80 -7.17 -12.16
N LYS A 86 -8.76 -5.89 -12.51
CA LYS A 86 -9.17 -5.41 -13.84
C LYS A 86 -8.23 -5.94 -14.93
N ASP A 87 -6.92 -5.80 -14.72
CA ASP A 87 -5.90 -6.15 -15.71
C ASP A 87 -5.78 -7.66 -15.92
N THR A 88 -6.17 -8.45 -14.91
CA THR A 88 -6.27 -9.92 -14.96
C THR A 88 -7.67 -10.43 -15.33
N ASN A 89 -8.54 -9.56 -15.85
CA ASN A 89 -9.89 -9.87 -16.33
C ASN A 89 -10.87 -10.45 -15.28
N ARG A 90 -10.64 -10.15 -13.99
CA ARG A 90 -11.47 -10.52 -12.83
C ARG A 90 -12.44 -9.38 -12.48
N ALA A 91 -13.31 -9.03 -13.42
CA ALA A 91 -14.16 -7.84 -13.35
C ALA A 91 -15.06 -7.74 -12.11
N LYS A 92 -15.60 -8.88 -11.62
CA LYS A 92 -16.45 -8.90 -10.42
C LYS A 92 -15.68 -8.42 -9.19
N ARG A 93 -14.49 -9.00 -8.93
CA ARG A 93 -13.65 -8.61 -7.80
C ARG A 93 -13.13 -7.18 -7.94
N SER A 94 -12.76 -6.77 -9.15
CA SER A 94 -12.35 -5.38 -9.42
C SER A 94 -13.44 -4.38 -9.00
N LYS A 95 -14.70 -4.63 -9.37
CA LYS A 95 -15.83 -3.78 -8.97
C LYS A 95 -16.00 -3.73 -7.46
N GLU A 96 -15.90 -4.86 -6.78
CA GLU A 96 -16.01 -4.95 -5.31
C GLU A 96 -14.92 -4.10 -4.62
N CYS A 97 -13.65 -4.26 -5.04
CA CYS A 97 -12.54 -3.49 -4.48
C CYS A 97 -12.67 -1.98 -4.73
N LEU A 98 -13.02 -1.58 -5.96
CA LEU A 98 -13.14 -0.17 -6.32
C LEU A 98 -14.33 0.51 -5.62
N TRP A 99 -15.44 -0.21 -5.44
CA TRP A 99 -16.58 0.30 -4.68
C TRP A 99 -16.22 0.50 -3.20
N TYR A 100 -15.48 -0.45 -2.62
CA TYR A 100 -15.03 -0.34 -1.25
C TYR A 100 -14.04 0.83 -1.06
N ALA A 101 -13.05 0.96 -1.95
CA ALA A 101 -12.13 2.10 -1.96
C ALA A 101 -12.86 3.45 -2.00
N LEU A 102 -13.87 3.57 -2.88
CA LEU A 102 -14.70 4.78 -2.97
C LEU A 102 -15.46 5.03 -1.66
N SER A 103 -16.04 3.99 -1.06
CA SER A 103 -16.78 4.14 0.20
C SER A 103 -15.90 4.60 1.36
N LEU A 104 -14.64 4.16 1.42
CA LEU A 104 -13.68 4.61 2.43
C LEU A 104 -13.36 6.11 2.28
N GLU A 105 -13.15 6.59 1.06
CA GLU A 105 -12.92 8.02 0.80
C GLU A 105 -14.16 8.88 1.11
N GLU A 106 -15.36 8.40 0.79
CA GLU A 106 -16.61 9.11 1.09
C GLU A 106 -16.92 9.16 2.58
N THR A 107 -16.50 8.14 3.34
CA THR A 107 -16.72 8.04 4.78
C THR A 107 -15.59 8.63 5.60
N ASN A 108 -14.45 9.00 5.00
CA ASN A 108 -13.36 9.69 5.68
C ASN A 108 -13.74 11.14 5.98
N PRO A 109 -14.03 11.51 7.25
CA PRO A 109 -14.27 12.90 7.58
C PRO A 109 -13.00 13.71 7.35
N VAL A 110 -13.15 14.97 6.94
CA VAL A 110 -12.03 15.95 6.78
C VAL A 110 -11.22 16.16 8.08
N ARG A 111 -11.71 15.63 9.21
CA ARG A 111 -11.05 15.64 10.53
C ARG A 111 -11.16 14.26 11.18
N SER A 112 -10.03 13.64 11.53
CA SER A 112 -9.97 12.46 12.38
C SER A 112 -10.64 12.74 13.73
N PHE A 113 -11.48 11.82 14.19
CA PHE A 113 -12.17 11.93 15.50
C PHE A 113 -11.26 11.68 16.71
N ASP A 114 -9.97 11.40 16.49
CA ASP A 114 -8.96 11.14 17.54
C ASP A 114 -8.50 12.39 18.30
N ILE A 115 -9.14 13.54 18.09
CA ILE A 115 -8.91 14.76 18.86
C ILE A 115 -10.15 15.05 19.69
N LEU A 116 -10.38 14.25 20.73
CA LEU A 116 -11.20 14.65 21.87
C LEU A 116 -10.33 14.60 23.14
N PRO A 117 -10.20 15.71 23.88
CA PRO A 117 -9.42 15.80 25.11
C PRO A 117 -10.06 15.04 26.28
#